data_AF-A0A0F8UM83-F1
#
_entry.id   AF-A0A0F8UM83-F1
#
_cell.length_a   1.000
_cell.length_b   1.000
_cell.length_c   1.000
_cell.angle_alpha   90.00
_cell.angle_beta   90.00
_cell.angle_gamma   90.00
#
_symmetry.space_group_name_H-M   'P 1'
#
loop_
_entity.id
_entity.type
_entity.pdbx_description
1 polymer ?
#
loop_
_entity_poly.entity_id
_entity_poly.type
_entity_poly.pdbx_seq_one_letter_code
_entity_poly.pdbx_strand_id
1 'polypeptide(L)'
;MSTTLESIPPFKYPRAYTFPAFFSLQPNSTTRQNQMNQWSDLIQSWCRHHRMFKLSLAEAVASPLFYNSKLHKQLNLADARTVLDWMAKGSEEGGGGKRAEWIDGANKSTAWIWWKRPEEWAGIMVDWVESTGQKNIVLTVYELLEGEATTSQEWHGMDVDVMLRSLNVLVKQGKAQVFGSEGQEGVKFF
;
A
#
# COMPACT_ATOMS: atom_id res chain seq x y z
N MET A 1 24.91 -12.65 -20.42
CA MET A 1 23.69 -11.86 -20.67
C MET A 1 23.58 -10.89 -19.51
N SER A 2 24.07 -9.66 -19.68
CA SER A 2 24.09 -8.65 -18.62
C SER A 2 22.69 -8.10 -18.43
N THR A 3 22.06 -8.37 -17.29
CA THR A 3 20.76 -7.81 -16.91
C THR A 3 20.94 -6.31 -16.69
N THR A 4 20.41 -5.50 -17.60
CA THR A 4 20.35 -4.05 -17.45
C THR A 4 19.43 -3.77 -16.26
N LEU A 5 19.98 -3.34 -15.13
CA LEU A 5 19.19 -2.79 -14.02
C LEU A 5 18.50 -1.53 -14.55
N GLU A 6 17.24 -1.61 -14.95
CA GLU A 6 16.43 -0.43 -15.23
C GLU A 6 16.41 0.42 -13.96
N SER A 7 17.05 1.59 -14.01
CA SER A 7 17.03 2.53 -12.91
C SER A 7 15.59 3.03 -12.73
N ILE A 8 14.98 2.73 -11.58
CA ILE A 8 13.66 3.26 -11.22
C ILE A 8 13.73 4.79 -11.35
N PRO A 9 12.83 5.44 -12.13
CA PRO A 9 12.88 6.88 -12.31
C PRO A 9 12.73 7.59 -10.96
N PRO A 10 13.27 8.80 -10.78
CA PRO A 10 13.18 9.48 -9.49
C PRO A 10 11.73 9.80 -9.11
N PHE A 11 11.41 9.66 -7.82
CA PHE A 11 10.09 10.00 -7.28
C PHE A 11 9.75 11.48 -7.50
N LYS A 12 8.54 11.76 -7.96
CA LYS A 12 8.04 13.13 -8.17
C LYS A 12 7.18 13.57 -6.99
N TYR A 13 7.69 14.51 -6.21
CA TYR A 13 6.95 15.07 -5.07
C TYR A 13 5.81 16.01 -5.49
N PRO A 14 4.70 16.04 -4.73
CA PRO A 14 3.60 16.98 -4.96
C PRO A 14 4.02 18.41 -4.59
N ARG A 15 3.32 19.41 -5.15
CA ARG A 15 3.59 20.83 -4.87
C ARG A 15 3.55 21.15 -3.37
N ALA A 16 2.64 20.51 -2.64
CA ALA A 16 2.49 20.64 -1.18
C ALA A 16 3.80 20.42 -0.41
N TYR A 17 4.63 19.49 -0.89
CA TYR A 17 5.90 19.12 -0.26
C TYR A 17 6.95 20.26 -0.29
N THR A 18 6.75 21.26 -1.15
CA THR A 18 7.59 22.47 -1.21
C THR A 18 7.12 23.59 -0.29
N PHE A 19 6.00 23.40 0.41
CA PHE A 19 5.41 24.41 1.30
C PHE A 19 5.78 24.12 2.77
N PRO A 20 6.48 25.03 3.48
CA PRO A 20 6.94 24.75 4.84
C PRO A 20 5.83 24.39 5.85
N ALA A 21 4.64 25.00 5.73
CA ALA A 21 3.55 24.72 6.66
C ALA A 21 2.93 23.33 6.46
N PHE A 22 3.20 22.65 5.33
CA PHE A 22 2.74 21.29 5.09
C PHE A 22 3.27 20.28 6.13
N PHE A 23 4.46 20.55 6.69
CA PHE A 23 5.13 19.72 7.70
C PHE A 23 4.70 20.01 9.15
N SER A 24 3.69 20.85 9.36
CA SER A 24 3.17 21.16 10.70
C SER A 24 1.65 21.06 10.69
N LEU A 25 1.06 20.37 11.67
CA LEU A 25 -0.39 20.18 11.72
C LEU A 25 -1.15 21.50 11.75
N GLN A 26 -2.07 21.67 10.80
CA GLN A 26 -2.81 22.92 10.65
C GLN A 26 -3.88 23.06 11.73
N PRO A 27 -4.01 24.22 12.40
CA PRO A 27 -4.96 24.40 13.49
C PRO A 27 -6.41 24.42 12.99
N ASN A 28 -6.67 25.02 11.83
CA ASN A 28 -7.99 25.06 11.22
C ASN A 28 -8.41 23.68 10.69
N SER A 29 -9.64 23.24 11.00
CA SER A 29 -10.14 21.89 10.67
C SER A 29 -10.19 21.61 9.16
N THR A 30 -10.73 22.52 8.36
CA THR A 30 -10.81 22.37 6.89
C THR A 30 -9.42 22.30 6.28
N THR A 31 -8.52 23.16 6.72
CA THR A 31 -7.13 23.19 6.24
C THR A 31 -6.39 21.91 6.65
N ARG A 32 -6.63 21.42 7.87
CA ARG A 32 -6.08 20.15 8.37
C ARG A 32 -6.60 18.97 7.55
N GLN A 33 -7.89 18.92 7.23
CA GLN A 33 -8.44 17.86 6.38
C GLN A 33 -7.75 17.82 5.01
N ASN A 34 -7.59 18.98 4.37
CA ASN A 34 -6.88 19.09 3.09
C ASN A 34 -5.40 18.68 3.21
N GLN A 35 -4.75 19.02 4.32
CA GLN A 35 -3.39 18.59 4.61
C GLN A 35 -3.32 17.05 4.78
N MET A 36 -4.26 16.45 5.50
CA MET A 36 -4.32 14.99 5.70
C MET A 36 -4.51 14.24 4.39
N ASN A 37 -5.40 14.72 3.51
CA ASN A 37 -5.57 14.17 2.16
C ASN A 37 -4.24 14.20 1.37
N GLN A 38 -3.56 15.35 1.35
CA GLN A 38 -2.29 15.52 0.65
C GLN A 38 -1.18 14.63 1.22
N TRP A 39 -1.13 14.45 2.55
CA TRP A 39 -0.19 13.50 3.17
C TRP A 39 -0.52 12.06 2.80
N SER A 40 -1.80 11.67 2.82
CA SER A 40 -2.23 10.33 2.43
C SER A 40 -1.87 10.02 0.98
N ASP A 41 -2.10 10.95 0.05
CA ASP A 41 -1.73 10.80 -1.36
C ASP A 41 -0.21 10.68 -1.54
N LEU A 42 0.56 11.50 -0.82
CA LEU A 42 2.03 11.43 -0.84
C LEU A 42 2.54 10.08 -0.29
N ILE A 43 2.02 9.63 0.85
CA ILE A 43 2.44 8.36 1.46
C ILE A 43 2.10 7.18 0.54
N GLN A 44 0.88 7.13 -0.01
CA GLN A 44 0.46 6.07 -0.93
C GLN A 44 1.31 6.06 -2.21
N SER A 45 1.55 7.23 -2.82
CA SER A 45 2.36 7.32 -4.04
C SER A 45 3.83 6.98 -3.80
N TRP A 46 4.39 7.37 -2.65
CA TRP A 46 5.75 7.01 -2.24
C TRP A 46 5.90 5.51 -2.05
N CYS A 47 4.99 4.89 -1.30
CA CYS A 47 4.95 3.45 -1.08
C CYS A 47 4.80 2.67 -2.39
N ARG A 48 3.89 3.11 -3.27
CA ARG A 48 3.72 2.52 -4.61
C ARG A 48 5.00 2.60 -5.44
N HIS A 49 5.65 3.75 -5.44
CA HIS A 49 6.86 3.99 -6.23
C HIS A 49 8.03 3.08 -5.83
N HIS A 50 8.21 2.88 -4.52
CA HIS A 50 9.26 2.02 -3.98
C HIS A 50 8.80 0.57 -3.78
N ARG A 51 7.57 0.23 -4.18
CA ARG A 51 6.93 -1.07 -3.97
C ARG A 51 6.96 -1.56 -2.51
N MET A 52 6.75 -0.63 -1.57
CA MET A 52 6.77 -0.90 -0.13
C MET A 52 5.36 -0.87 0.46
N PHE A 53 4.88 -2.00 0.96
CA PHE A 53 3.55 -2.10 1.57
C PHE A 53 3.55 -1.84 3.08
N LYS A 54 4.70 -1.97 3.75
CA LYS A 54 4.88 -1.68 5.18
C LYS A 54 5.64 -0.37 5.34
N LEU A 55 5.20 0.48 6.27
CA LEU A 55 5.86 1.73 6.61
C LEU A 55 6.16 1.76 8.11
N SER A 56 7.45 1.73 8.45
CA SER A 56 7.95 1.98 9.80
C SER A 56 8.10 3.49 10.02
N LEU A 57 7.45 4.04 11.04
CA LEU A 57 7.55 5.47 11.36
C LEU A 57 8.98 5.88 11.74
N ALA A 58 9.73 5.01 12.42
CA ALA A 58 11.10 5.30 12.82
C ALA A 58 12.02 5.53 11.61
N GLU A 59 11.86 4.71 10.57
CA GLU A 59 12.61 4.83 9.32
C GLU A 59 12.06 5.97 8.45
N ALA A 60 10.74 6.09 8.37
CA ALA A 60 10.08 7.08 7.52
C ALA A 60 10.43 8.51 7.92
N VAL A 61 10.56 8.80 9.22
CA VAL A 61 10.92 10.12 9.76
C VAL A 61 12.32 10.54 9.31
N ALA A 62 13.26 9.60 9.19
CA ALA A 62 14.61 9.86 8.67
C ALA A 62 14.68 9.87 7.12
N SER A 63 13.64 9.38 6.46
CA SER A 63 13.59 9.27 5.01
C SER A 63 13.13 10.56 4.31
N PRO A 64 13.38 10.69 2.99
CA PRO A 64 12.83 11.78 2.18
C PRO A 64 11.29 11.84 2.11
N LEU A 65 10.56 10.85 2.65
CA LEU A 65 9.10 10.91 2.74
C LEU A 65 8.64 11.98 3.74
N PHE A 66 9.22 11.99 4.95
CA PHE A 66 8.85 12.92 6.02
C PHE A 66 9.88 14.02 6.27
N TYR A 67 11.09 13.91 5.72
CA TYR A 67 12.12 14.94 5.82
C TYR A 67 12.44 15.58 4.46
N ASN A 68 12.14 16.86 4.32
CA ASN A 68 12.56 17.67 3.18
C ASN A 68 13.85 18.41 3.51
N SER A 69 14.97 17.90 3.00
CA SER A 69 16.30 18.47 3.21
C SER A 69 16.47 19.88 2.61
N LYS A 70 15.75 20.22 1.53
CA LYS A 70 15.84 21.55 0.90
C LYS A 70 15.14 22.63 1.71
N LEU A 71 14.08 22.27 2.44
CA LEU A 71 13.35 23.20 3.30
C LEU A 71 13.82 23.15 4.76
N HIS A 72 14.64 22.15 5.12
CA HIS A 72 14.95 21.79 6.50
C HIS A 72 13.67 21.63 7.34
N LYS A 73 12.66 20.96 6.77
CA LYS A 73 11.37 20.69 7.42
C LYS A 73 11.12 19.20 7.52
N GLN A 74 10.51 18.79 8.61
CA GLN A 74 10.25 17.40 8.95
C GLN A 74 8.85 17.25 9.54
N LEU A 75 8.14 16.21 9.13
CA LEU A 75 6.97 15.72 9.85
C LEU A 75 7.47 14.87 11.02
N ASN A 76 7.28 15.35 12.25
CA ASN A 76 7.73 14.63 13.44
C ASN A 76 6.92 13.33 13.63
N LEU A 77 7.43 12.43 14.49
CA LEU A 77 6.83 11.12 14.72
C LEU A 77 5.37 11.18 15.21
N ALA A 78 5.05 12.13 16.10
CA ALA A 78 3.70 12.28 16.65
C ALA A 78 2.70 12.72 15.58
N ASP A 79 3.09 13.67 14.72
CA ASP A 79 2.27 14.13 13.61
C ASP A 79 2.14 13.06 12.52
N ALA A 80 3.22 12.32 12.22
CA ALA A 80 3.18 11.19 11.30
C ALA A 80 2.23 10.08 11.79
N ARG A 81 2.26 9.76 13.08
CA ARG A 81 1.29 8.83 13.71
C ARG A 81 -0.14 9.35 13.59
N THR A 82 -0.34 10.66 13.75
CA THR A 82 -1.66 11.30 13.58
C THR A 82 -2.17 11.17 12.13
N VAL A 83 -1.29 11.35 11.15
CA VAL A 83 -1.62 11.15 9.72
C VAL A 83 -2.02 9.69 9.47
N LEU A 84 -1.23 8.72 9.92
CA LEU A 84 -1.55 7.30 9.72
C LEU A 84 -2.81 6.86 10.48
N ASP A 85 -3.04 7.39 11.68
CA ASP A 85 -4.30 7.18 12.41
C ASP A 85 -5.51 7.72 11.66
N TRP A 86 -5.35 8.88 11.01
CA TRP A 86 -6.39 9.43 10.14
C TRP A 86 -6.58 8.56 8.89
N MET A 87 -5.50 8.09 8.25
CA MET A 87 -5.56 7.20 7.08
C MET A 87 -6.24 5.86 7.38
N ALA A 88 -6.07 5.33 8.59
CA ALA A 88 -6.66 4.05 9.01
C ALA A 88 -8.17 4.10 9.20
N LYS A 89 -8.73 5.30 9.47
CA LYS A 89 -10.18 5.49 9.64
C LYS A 89 -10.92 5.42 8.32
N GLY A 90 -12.17 4.96 8.38
CA GLY A 90 -13.09 4.99 7.23
C GLY A 90 -13.42 6.41 6.79
N SER A 91 -13.77 6.59 5.52
CA SER A 91 -14.22 7.88 4.99
C SER A 91 -15.52 8.34 5.69
N GLU A 92 -16.35 7.37 6.09
CA GLU A 92 -17.57 7.54 6.88
C GLU A 92 -17.31 8.16 8.26
N GLU A 93 -16.11 8.02 8.81
CA GLU A 93 -15.67 8.62 10.08
C GLU A 93 -14.90 9.93 9.87
N GLY A 94 -14.88 10.46 8.64
CA GLY A 94 -14.06 11.62 8.25
C GLY A 94 -12.57 11.30 8.08
N GLY A 95 -12.21 10.02 8.04
CA GLY A 95 -10.86 9.50 7.86
C GLY A 95 -10.42 9.39 6.39
N GLY A 96 -9.25 8.77 6.19
CA GLY A 96 -8.62 8.59 4.89
C GLY A 96 -9.10 7.39 4.08
N GLY A 97 -10.15 6.69 4.51
CA GLY A 97 -10.76 5.61 3.73
C GLY A 97 -10.10 4.25 3.92
N LYS A 98 -9.58 3.96 5.12
CA LYS A 98 -8.88 2.70 5.47
C LYS A 98 -7.68 2.46 4.54
N ARG A 99 -6.90 3.51 4.31
CA ARG A 99 -5.67 3.50 3.50
C ARG A 99 -4.42 3.11 4.28
N ALA A 100 -4.56 2.90 5.59
CA ALA A 100 -3.52 2.34 6.44
C ALA A 100 -4.11 1.32 7.43
N GLU A 101 -3.30 0.39 7.91
CA GLU A 101 -3.66 -0.56 8.97
C GLU A 101 -2.45 -0.79 9.88
N TRP A 102 -2.57 -0.48 11.18
CA TRP A 102 -1.47 -0.69 12.13
C TRP A 102 -1.19 -2.17 12.36
N ILE A 103 0.08 -2.56 12.26
CA ILE A 103 0.52 -3.95 12.43
C ILE A 103 0.70 -4.28 13.91
N ASP A 104 1.24 -3.34 14.68
CA ASP A 104 1.67 -3.53 16.06
C ASP A 104 0.66 -2.97 17.10
N GLY A 105 -0.61 -2.86 16.70
CA GLY A 105 -1.73 -2.52 17.57
C GLY A 105 -1.51 -1.23 18.38
N ALA A 106 -1.28 -1.36 19.68
CA ALA A 106 -1.12 -0.22 20.59
C ALA A 106 0.18 0.57 20.36
N ASN A 107 1.24 -0.10 19.89
CA ASN A 107 2.55 0.52 19.69
C ASN A 107 2.53 1.52 18.54
N LYS A 108 1.71 1.28 17.50
CA LYS A 108 1.56 2.07 16.26
C LYS A 108 2.90 2.62 15.74
N SER A 109 3.86 1.73 15.57
CA SER A 109 5.17 2.02 14.99
C SER A 109 5.23 1.67 13.52
N THR A 110 4.50 0.64 13.11
CA THR A 110 4.53 0.11 11.73
C THR A 110 3.11 -0.09 11.23
N ALA A 111 2.83 0.41 10.03
CA ALA A 111 1.53 0.25 9.38
C ALA A 111 1.68 -0.37 7.99
N TRP A 112 0.68 -1.14 7.60
CA TRP A 112 0.39 -1.37 6.19
C TRP A 112 -0.09 -0.09 5.54
N ILE A 113 0.32 0.15 4.29
CA ILE A 113 -0.10 1.27 3.45
C ILE A 113 -0.78 0.72 2.19
N TRP A 114 -2.01 1.15 1.95
CA TRP A 114 -2.88 0.60 0.91
C TRP A 114 -3.13 1.61 -0.21
N TRP A 115 -2.18 1.77 -1.14
CA TRP A 115 -2.44 2.53 -2.39
C TRP A 115 -3.51 1.86 -3.27
N LYS A 116 -3.65 0.55 -3.11
CA LYS A 116 -4.83 -0.25 -3.43
C LYS A 116 -5.10 -1.15 -2.23
N ARG A 117 -6.33 -1.18 -1.75
CA ARG A 117 -6.77 -2.03 -0.64
C ARG A 117 -6.86 -3.49 -1.10
N PRO A 118 -6.80 -4.46 -0.16
CA PRO A 118 -6.97 -5.87 -0.49
C PRO A 118 -8.23 -6.17 -1.32
N GLU A 119 -9.33 -5.45 -1.10
CA GLU A 119 -10.56 -5.61 -1.90
C GLU A 119 -10.42 -5.10 -3.33
N GLU A 120 -9.61 -4.06 -3.54
CA GLU A 120 -9.33 -3.52 -4.88
C GLU A 120 -8.41 -4.47 -5.65
N TRP A 121 -7.39 -5.03 -4.97
CA TRP A 121 -6.53 -6.08 -5.55
C TRP A 121 -7.32 -7.34 -5.88
N ALA A 122 -8.19 -7.79 -4.97
CA ALA A 122 -9.06 -8.94 -5.19
C ALA A 122 -9.91 -8.79 -6.46
N GLY A 123 -10.46 -7.60 -6.71
CA GLY A 123 -11.20 -7.31 -7.94
C GLY A 123 -10.33 -7.47 -9.20
N ILE A 124 -9.14 -6.86 -9.19
CA ILE A 124 -8.21 -6.94 -10.33
C ILE A 124 -7.77 -8.39 -10.60
N MET A 125 -7.54 -9.19 -9.55
CA MET A 125 -7.16 -10.60 -9.68
C MET A 125 -8.28 -11.43 -10.31
N VAL A 126 -9.53 -11.20 -9.91
CA VAL A 126 -10.70 -11.88 -10.51
C VAL A 126 -10.80 -11.54 -11.99
N ASP A 127 -10.71 -10.25 -12.35
CA ASP A 127 -10.79 -9.80 -13.75
C ASP A 127 -9.71 -10.48 -14.60
N TRP A 128 -8.50 -10.63 -14.07
CA TRP A 128 -7.41 -11.33 -14.75
C TRP A 128 -7.67 -12.83 -14.91
N VAL A 129 -8.11 -13.53 -13.86
CA VAL A 129 -8.43 -14.97 -13.94
C VAL A 129 -9.54 -15.22 -14.96
N GLU A 130 -10.57 -14.38 -15.00
CA GLU A 130 -11.66 -14.47 -15.99
C GLU A 130 -11.15 -14.23 -17.41
N SER A 131 -10.38 -13.15 -17.62
CA SER A 131 -9.87 -12.80 -18.95
C SER A 131 -8.88 -13.82 -19.53
N THR A 132 -8.19 -14.59 -18.67
CA THR A 132 -7.19 -15.60 -19.06
C THR A 132 -7.73 -17.03 -19.06
N GLY A 133 -9.00 -17.24 -18.68
CA GLY A 133 -9.62 -18.56 -18.65
C GLY A 133 -9.09 -19.50 -17.56
N GLN A 134 -8.50 -18.96 -16.49
CA GLN A 134 -7.89 -19.73 -15.39
C GLN A 134 -8.87 -20.10 -14.27
N LYS A 135 -10.17 -19.85 -14.47
CA LYS A 135 -11.24 -20.21 -13.54
C LYS A 135 -11.32 -21.73 -13.39
N ASN A 136 -11.57 -22.21 -12.17
CA ASN A 136 -11.57 -23.62 -11.79
C ASN A 136 -10.22 -24.36 -11.89
N ILE A 137 -9.14 -23.66 -12.21
CA ILE A 137 -7.78 -24.20 -12.18
C ILE A 137 -7.15 -23.85 -10.82
N VAL A 138 -6.31 -24.75 -10.32
CA VAL A 138 -5.47 -24.53 -9.14
C VAL A 138 -4.20 -23.83 -9.59
N LEU A 139 -3.95 -22.65 -9.04
CA LEU A 139 -2.71 -21.89 -9.20
C LEU A 139 -1.98 -21.85 -7.86
N THR A 140 -0.66 -21.83 -7.86
CA THR A 140 0.14 -21.54 -6.68
C THR A 140 0.19 -20.03 -6.43
N VAL A 141 0.36 -19.63 -5.16
CA VAL A 141 0.60 -18.21 -4.85
C VAL A 141 1.90 -17.72 -5.49
N TYR A 142 2.89 -18.60 -5.65
CA TYR A 142 4.11 -18.31 -6.39
C TYR A 142 3.84 -17.96 -7.86
N GLU A 143 3.02 -18.74 -8.58
CA GLU A 143 2.66 -18.43 -9.97
C GLU A 143 1.94 -17.08 -10.11
N LEU A 144 1.11 -16.71 -9.13
CA LEU A 144 0.44 -15.40 -9.13
C LEU A 144 1.42 -14.23 -8.93
N LEU A 145 2.45 -14.43 -8.11
CA LEU A 145 3.43 -13.40 -7.77
C LEU A 145 4.57 -13.31 -8.79
N GLU A 146 5.10 -14.43 -9.23
CA GLU A 146 6.37 -14.53 -9.96
C GLU A 146 6.23 -15.26 -11.31
N GLY A 147 5.02 -15.73 -11.66
CA GLY A 147 4.80 -16.45 -12.91
C GLY A 147 4.91 -15.56 -14.15
N GLU A 148 5.32 -16.16 -15.27
CA GLU A 148 5.45 -15.46 -16.56
C GLU A 148 4.12 -14.86 -17.04
N ALA A 149 3.00 -15.51 -16.72
CA ALA A 149 1.66 -15.04 -17.07
C ALA A 149 1.26 -13.75 -16.33
N THR A 150 1.92 -13.42 -15.23
CA THR A 150 1.61 -12.23 -14.43
C THR A 150 2.60 -11.10 -14.62
N THR A 151 3.68 -11.24 -15.39
CA THR A 151 4.71 -10.20 -15.54
C THR A 151 4.17 -8.83 -16.02
N SER A 152 3.05 -8.82 -16.77
CA SER A 152 2.38 -7.58 -17.20
C SER A 152 1.43 -6.97 -16.16
N GLN A 153 1.22 -7.65 -15.04
CA GLN A 153 0.23 -7.30 -14.02
C GLN A 153 0.85 -6.43 -12.93
N GLU A 154 0.08 -5.47 -12.41
CA GLU A 154 0.59 -4.51 -11.43
C GLU A 154 1.03 -5.18 -10.11
N TRP A 155 0.42 -6.31 -9.75
CA TRP A 155 0.74 -7.06 -8.54
C TRP A 155 1.89 -8.06 -8.68
N HIS A 156 2.47 -8.23 -9.87
CA HIS A 156 3.63 -9.09 -10.05
C HIS A 156 4.77 -8.66 -9.13
N GLY A 157 5.34 -9.59 -8.37
CA GLY A 157 6.33 -9.33 -7.32
C GLY A 157 5.79 -8.48 -6.16
N MET A 158 4.51 -8.55 -5.83
CA MET A 158 3.96 -7.89 -4.63
C MET A 158 4.33 -8.67 -3.36
N ASP A 159 4.19 -8.02 -2.21
CA ASP A 159 4.38 -8.66 -0.91
C ASP A 159 3.37 -9.82 -0.72
N VAL A 160 3.88 -10.98 -0.30
CA VAL A 160 3.09 -12.22 -0.16
C VAL A 160 1.95 -12.08 0.84
N ASP A 161 2.15 -11.33 1.93
CA ASP A 161 1.09 -11.11 2.92
C ASP A 161 -0.06 -10.31 2.30
N VAL A 162 0.26 -9.38 1.40
CA VAL A 162 -0.73 -8.56 0.69
C VAL A 162 -1.51 -9.38 -0.33
N MET A 163 -0.81 -10.26 -1.06
CA MET A 163 -1.45 -11.25 -1.94
C MET A 163 -2.42 -12.13 -1.14
N LEU A 164 -1.96 -12.74 -0.04
CA LEU A 164 -2.80 -13.60 0.80
C LEU A 164 -3.98 -12.84 1.42
N ARG A 165 -3.81 -11.60 1.85
CA ARG A 165 -4.91 -10.75 2.33
C ARG A 165 -5.94 -10.49 1.23
N SER A 166 -5.50 -10.23 0.01
CA SER A 166 -6.37 -10.01 -1.15
C SER A 166 -7.14 -11.27 -1.52
N LEU A 167 -6.46 -12.43 -1.55
CA LEU A 167 -7.11 -13.73 -1.77
C LEU A 167 -8.13 -14.06 -0.66
N ASN A 168 -7.83 -13.73 0.59
CA ASN A 168 -8.76 -13.93 1.72
C ASN A 168 -10.05 -13.10 1.56
N VAL A 169 -10.02 -11.95 0.87
CA VAL A 169 -11.24 -11.23 0.51
C VAL A 169 -12.11 -12.09 -0.40
N LEU A 170 -11.52 -12.72 -1.42
CA LEU A 170 -12.23 -13.59 -2.36
C LEU A 170 -12.76 -14.86 -1.69
N VAL A 171 -12.00 -15.43 -0.75
CA VAL A 171 -12.44 -16.58 0.06
C VAL A 171 -13.70 -16.21 0.86
N LYS A 172 -13.69 -15.07 1.54
CA LYS A 172 -14.87 -14.58 2.29
C LYS A 172 -16.08 -14.30 1.40
N GLN A 173 -15.85 -13.96 0.13
CA GLN A 173 -16.89 -13.75 -0.87
C GLN A 173 -17.36 -15.06 -1.55
N GLY A 174 -16.74 -16.20 -1.25
CA GLY A 174 -17.04 -17.48 -1.90
C GLY A 174 -16.56 -17.56 -3.35
N LYS A 175 -15.65 -16.67 -3.78
CA LYS A 175 -15.12 -16.60 -5.15
C LYS A 175 -13.79 -17.33 -5.33
N ALA A 176 -13.13 -17.68 -4.24
CA ALA A 176 -11.89 -18.45 -4.27
C ALA A 176 -11.77 -19.35 -3.05
N GLN A 177 -10.86 -20.31 -3.12
CA GLN A 177 -10.43 -21.14 -2.00
C GLN A 177 -8.92 -21.23 -1.99
N VAL A 178 -8.31 -20.88 -0.86
CA VAL A 178 -6.86 -21.05 -0.63
C VAL A 178 -6.64 -22.37 0.11
N PHE A 179 -5.60 -23.11 -0.28
CA PHE A 179 -5.18 -24.39 0.30
C PHE A 179 -3.66 -24.39 0.50
N GLY A 180 -3.17 -25.33 1.30
CA GLY A 180 -1.76 -25.41 1.66
C GLY A 180 -1.41 -24.50 2.84
N SER A 181 -0.16 -24.62 3.29
CA SER A 181 0.43 -23.85 4.37
C SER A 181 1.95 -23.78 4.18
N GLU A 182 2.61 -22.91 4.95
CA GLU A 182 4.07 -22.83 5.03
C GLU A 182 4.78 -22.52 3.70
N GLY A 183 4.21 -21.61 2.89
CA GLY A 183 4.82 -21.17 1.63
C GLY A 183 4.53 -22.06 0.43
N GLN A 184 3.67 -23.08 0.61
CA GLN A 184 3.14 -23.92 -0.47
C GLN A 184 1.65 -23.65 -0.69
N GLU A 185 1.21 -22.41 -0.47
CA GLU A 185 -0.18 -22.04 -0.68
C GLU A 185 -0.52 -22.08 -2.17
N GLY A 186 -1.67 -22.67 -2.47
CA GLY A 186 -2.33 -22.51 -3.75
C GLY A 186 -3.74 -21.99 -3.59
N VAL A 187 -4.31 -21.56 -4.69
CA VAL A 187 -5.63 -20.95 -4.76
C VAL A 187 -6.38 -21.48 -5.99
N LYS A 188 -7.67 -21.73 -5.78
CA LYS A 188 -8.62 -22.05 -6.84
C LYS A 188 -9.67 -20.95 -6.87
N PHE A 189 -9.88 -20.35 -8.03
CA PHE A 189 -10.92 -19.35 -8.27
C PHE A 189 -12.16 -20.05 -8.86
N PHE A 190 -13.35 -19.58 -8.47
CA PHE A 190 -14.64 -20.18 -8.83
C PHE A 190 -15.46 -19.35 -9.81
#